data_AF-A0A2M6XZ34-F1
#
_entry.id   AF-A0A2M6XZ34-F1
#
_cell.length_a   1.000
_cell.length_b   1.000
_cell.length_c   1.000
_cell.angle_alpha   90.00
_cell.angle_beta   90.00
_cell.angle_gamma   90.00
#
_symmetry.space_group_name_H-M   'P 1'
#
loop_
_entity.id
_entity.type
_entity.pdbx_description
1 polymer ?
#
loop_
_entity_poly.entity_id
_entity_poly.type
_entity_poly.pdbx_seq_one_letter_code
_entity_poly.pdbx_strand_id
1 'polypeptide(L)'
;MPHAPSPVTPPGATIAEYSTDEVFSFGSQAKPAMDARINALRAAGITTLGGRVVEKDRGYSFVIEYLPTVKGNTAMPPAVLVENYKNGASYWVEREAQAAMKSCADNFRAAKLTVLDSYVYDVGSDNAFAVDFLVRNMLRPTQEYAVKFERYTGGRFTFESQAEKAIPSYLAMFRQAGVPAIRGKAVQRPDGDHSVQVEFAVKTNRYGRRPQYSVNRYNSREIFTFEKDALAASSAALPVFSRAGVSPLSSVARPEGRDYSYGVDFLVGNIYQAGGVVPSAAVQTYQSPETFTFESEARKALTDKVAVFNTAGLPVVGSAVSGQIRDYTYTIDYVAKAGQNGPAPHPY
;
A
#
# COMPACT_ATOMS: atom_id res chain seq x y z
N MET A 1 -46.21 24.40 23.30
CA MET A 1 -45.38 23.26 22.85
C MET A 1 -44.46 22.88 24.00
N PRO A 2 -44.39 21.61 24.44
CA PRO A 2 -43.43 21.22 25.47
C PRO A 2 -42.02 21.33 24.89
N HIS A 3 -41.13 22.03 25.58
CA HIS A 3 -39.70 22.11 25.25
C HIS A 3 -39.11 20.69 25.28
N ALA A 4 -38.52 20.26 24.16
CA ALA A 4 -37.67 19.07 24.16
C ALA A 4 -36.50 19.30 25.13
N PRO A 5 -36.10 18.30 25.94
CA PRO A 5 -34.97 18.44 26.83
C PRO A 5 -33.70 18.68 26.03
N SER A 6 -32.92 19.69 26.42
CA SER A 6 -31.61 19.97 25.84
C SER A 6 -30.71 18.74 25.95
N PRO A 7 -29.96 18.39 24.89
CA PRO A 7 -28.99 17.30 24.96
C PRO A 7 -27.96 17.59 26.06
N VAL A 8 -27.85 16.70 27.05
CA VAL A 8 -26.79 16.79 28.06
C VAL A 8 -25.56 16.10 27.49
N THR A 9 -24.58 16.88 27.06
CA THR A 9 -23.26 16.38 26.66
C THR A 9 -22.43 16.14 27.92
N PRO A 10 -21.88 14.93 28.15
CA PRO A 10 -20.97 14.68 29.26
C PRO A 10 -19.73 15.60 29.17
N PRO A 11 -19.15 16.03 30.31
CA PRO A 11 -17.94 16.84 30.29
C PRO A 11 -16.82 16.16 29.50
N GLY A 12 -16.25 16.87 28.52
CA GLY A 12 -15.12 16.40 27.70
C GLY A 12 -15.47 15.73 26.37
N ALA A 13 -16.75 15.53 26.03
CA ALA A 13 -17.13 15.01 24.71
C ALA A 13 -17.27 16.13 23.68
N THR A 14 -16.35 16.20 22.71
CA THR A 14 -16.49 17.08 21.53
C THR A 14 -17.57 16.51 20.61
N ILE A 15 -18.52 17.34 20.19
CA ILE A 15 -19.46 17.00 19.13
C ILE A 15 -18.89 17.54 17.82
N ALA A 16 -18.84 16.70 16.80
CA ALA A 16 -18.41 17.09 15.45
C ALA A 16 -19.59 17.02 14.47
N GLU A 17 -19.50 17.80 13.40
CA GLU A 17 -20.49 17.83 12.34
C GLU A 17 -19.95 17.13 11.09
N TYR A 18 -20.73 16.19 10.56
CA TYR A 18 -20.55 15.61 9.24
C TYR A 18 -21.45 16.36 8.25
N SER A 19 -20.86 16.92 7.20
CA SER A 19 -21.56 17.61 6.13
C SER A 19 -21.27 16.96 4.78
N THR A 20 -22.22 17.08 3.85
CA THR A 20 -22.12 16.53 2.49
C THR A 20 -22.15 17.64 1.45
N ASP A 21 -21.64 17.35 0.25
CA ASP A 21 -21.78 18.20 -0.93
C ASP A 21 -23.06 17.92 -1.73
N GLU A 22 -23.87 16.93 -1.32
CA GLU A 22 -25.16 16.63 -1.93
C GLU A 22 -26.13 17.80 -1.74
N VAL A 23 -26.75 18.22 -2.84
CA VAL A 23 -27.81 19.23 -2.88
C VAL A 23 -29.04 18.61 -3.53
N PHE A 24 -30.15 18.67 -2.83
CA PHE A 24 -31.44 18.14 -3.23
C PHE A 24 -32.39 19.29 -3.55
N SER A 25 -33.32 19.08 -4.49
CA SER A 25 -34.30 20.10 -4.85
C SER A 25 -35.31 20.36 -3.73
N PHE A 26 -35.58 19.36 -2.89
CA PHE A 26 -36.56 19.47 -1.80
C PHE A 26 -36.03 18.88 -0.49
N GLY A 27 -36.43 19.47 0.63
CA GLY A 27 -36.12 18.93 1.97
C GLY A 27 -36.67 17.51 2.20
N SER A 28 -37.77 17.16 1.52
CA SER A 28 -38.35 15.81 1.53
C SER A 28 -37.45 14.74 0.89
N GLN A 29 -36.50 15.14 0.04
CA GLN A 29 -35.47 14.27 -0.53
C GLN A 29 -34.20 14.22 0.34
N ALA A 30 -33.83 15.36 0.93
CA ALA A 30 -32.67 15.46 1.82
C ALA A 30 -32.84 14.62 3.09
N LYS A 31 -34.06 14.53 3.65
CA LYS A 31 -34.32 13.80 4.90
C LYS A 31 -34.08 12.28 4.78
N PRO A 32 -34.65 11.56 3.78
CA PRO A 32 -34.31 10.14 3.56
C PRO A 32 -32.82 9.90 3.30
N ALA A 33 -32.16 10.79 2.56
CA ALA A 33 -30.71 10.68 2.31
C ALA A 33 -29.89 10.85 3.59
N MET A 34 -30.28 11.79 4.46
CA MET A 34 -29.69 11.98 5.79
C MET A 34 -29.87 10.74 6.67
N ASP A 35 -31.07 10.15 6.70
CA ASP A 35 -31.34 8.94 7.49
C ASP A 35 -30.52 7.74 7.00
N ALA A 36 -30.40 7.57 5.68
CA ALA A 36 -29.53 6.57 5.08
C ALA A 36 -28.05 6.80 5.47
N ARG A 37 -27.60 8.06 5.48
CA ARG A 37 -26.24 8.43 5.91
C ARG A 37 -26.00 8.13 7.39
N ILE A 38 -26.95 8.46 8.27
CA ILE A 38 -26.90 8.13 9.70
C ILE A 38 -26.73 6.61 9.88
N ASN A 39 -27.51 5.81 9.15
CA ASN A 39 -27.40 4.35 9.22
C ASN A 39 -26.04 3.84 8.74
N ALA A 40 -25.48 4.42 7.66
CA ALA A 40 -24.14 4.08 7.17
C ALA A 40 -23.05 4.41 8.20
N LEU A 41 -23.14 5.58 8.85
CA LEU A 41 -22.22 5.98 9.92
C LEU A 41 -22.32 5.03 11.13
N ARG A 42 -23.53 4.68 11.56
CA ARG A 42 -23.73 3.71 12.65
C ARG A 42 -23.19 2.33 12.31
N ALA A 43 -23.41 1.86 11.08
CA ALA A 43 -22.84 0.60 10.58
C ALA A 43 -21.30 0.64 10.53
N ALA A 44 -20.71 1.83 10.39
CA ALA A 44 -19.27 2.05 10.49
C ALA A 44 -18.74 2.10 11.94
N GLY A 45 -19.61 1.96 12.95
CA GLY A 45 -19.23 2.08 14.36
C GLY A 45 -19.10 3.52 14.84
N ILE A 46 -19.74 4.48 14.15
CA ILE A 46 -19.74 5.89 14.53
C ILE A 46 -21.02 6.21 15.30
N THR A 47 -20.86 6.76 16.50
CA THR A 47 -22.00 7.23 17.31
C THR A 47 -22.51 8.56 16.76
N THR A 48 -23.73 8.55 16.22
CA THR A 48 -24.45 9.73 15.72
C THR A 48 -25.42 10.26 16.79
N LEU A 49 -25.51 11.58 16.98
CA LEU A 49 -26.46 12.24 17.89
C LEU A 49 -27.75 12.69 17.19
N GLY A 50 -27.77 12.65 15.86
CA GLY A 50 -28.91 13.05 15.05
C GLY A 50 -28.44 13.82 13.82
N GLY A 51 -29.38 14.31 13.03
CA GLY A 51 -29.07 15.17 11.90
C GLY A 51 -30.23 16.13 11.60
N ARG A 52 -29.91 17.18 10.87
CA ARG A 52 -30.86 18.21 10.42
C ARG A 52 -30.67 18.48 8.93
N VAL A 53 -31.79 18.75 8.25
CA VAL A 53 -31.79 19.28 6.88
C VAL A 53 -31.46 20.77 6.95
N VAL A 54 -30.61 21.24 6.04
CA VAL A 54 -30.17 22.64 5.95
C VAL A 54 -30.34 23.14 4.52
N GLU A 55 -30.56 24.44 4.33
CA GLU A 55 -30.56 25.03 3.00
C GLU A 55 -29.12 25.19 2.49
N LYS A 56 -28.90 24.92 1.20
CA LYS A 56 -27.59 25.02 0.54
C LYS A 56 -27.77 25.24 -0.96
N ASP A 57 -27.11 26.26 -1.52
CA ASP A 57 -27.06 26.55 -2.96
C ASP A 57 -28.42 26.51 -3.68
N ARG A 58 -29.43 27.18 -3.09
CA ARG A 58 -30.85 27.20 -3.56
C ARG A 58 -31.56 25.84 -3.54
N GLY A 59 -30.98 24.83 -2.89
CA GLY A 59 -31.60 23.56 -2.56
C GLY A 59 -31.45 23.22 -1.09
N TYR A 60 -31.46 21.93 -0.79
CA TYR A 60 -31.38 21.37 0.56
C TYR A 60 -30.22 20.38 0.66
N SER A 61 -29.55 20.36 1.81
CA SER A 61 -28.52 19.40 2.19
C SER A 61 -28.78 18.93 3.62
N PHE A 62 -27.83 18.26 4.26
CA PHE A 62 -27.97 17.88 5.66
C PHE A 62 -26.63 17.91 6.42
N VAL A 63 -26.75 18.04 7.74
CA VAL A 63 -25.66 17.96 8.70
C VAL A 63 -26.00 16.88 9.72
N ILE A 64 -25.03 16.03 10.07
CA ILE A 64 -25.16 14.97 11.06
C ILE A 64 -24.17 15.21 12.19
N GLU A 65 -24.66 15.26 13.42
CA GLU A 65 -23.83 15.39 14.61
C GLU A 65 -23.34 14.01 15.03
N TYR A 66 -22.06 13.89 15.36
CA TYR A 66 -21.44 12.63 15.77
C TYR A 66 -20.36 12.84 16.83
N LEU A 67 -20.01 11.76 17.52
CA LEU A 67 -18.88 11.72 18.45
C LEU A 67 -17.61 11.33 17.68
N PRO A 68 -16.63 12.24 17.53
CA PRO A 68 -15.40 11.98 16.78
C PRO A 68 -14.40 11.13 17.58
N THR A 69 -14.59 10.99 18.89
CA THR A 69 -13.74 10.22 19.78
C THR A 69 -14.53 9.07 20.39
N VAL A 70 -14.00 7.86 20.29
CA VAL A 70 -14.62 6.64 20.82
C VAL A 70 -13.63 5.91 21.74
N LYS A 71 -14.15 5.40 22.86
CA LYS A 71 -13.37 4.61 23.82
C LYS A 71 -13.04 3.24 23.22
N GLY A 72 -11.85 2.72 23.49
CA GLY A 72 -11.31 1.52 22.83
C GLY A 72 -12.17 0.23 22.87
N ASN A 73 -13.18 0.15 23.74
CA ASN A 73 -14.05 -1.02 23.89
C ASN A 73 -15.39 -0.93 23.15
N THR A 74 -15.68 0.20 22.47
CA THR A 74 -16.90 0.33 21.65
C THR A 74 -16.67 -0.20 20.23
N ALA A 75 -17.74 -0.47 19.50
CA ALA A 75 -17.64 -0.65 18.05
C ALA A 75 -16.96 0.58 17.44
N MET A 76 -16.02 0.35 16.52
CA MET A 76 -15.22 1.41 15.90
C MET A 76 -14.96 1.06 14.43
N PRO A 77 -14.74 2.07 13.58
CA PRO A 77 -14.22 1.83 12.25
C PRO A 77 -12.89 1.07 12.30
N PRO A 78 -12.53 0.32 11.23
CA PRO A 78 -11.27 -0.39 11.18
C PRO A 78 -10.08 0.58 11.12
N ALA A 79 -8.92 0.10 11.55
CA ALA A 79 -7.66 0.82 11.41
C ALA A 79 -6.99 0.38 10.11
N VAL A 80 -7.26 1.10 9.02
CA VAL A 80 -6.74 0.80 7.67
C VAL A 80 -6.19 2.06 7.02
N LEU A 81 -5.32 1.88 6.04
CA LEU A 81 -4.78 2.91 5.17
C LEU A 81 -5.03 2.46 3.73
N VAL A 82 -5.38 3.42 2.87
CA VAL A 82 -5.31 3.24 1.42
C VAL A 82 -3.93 3.70 0.97
N GLU A 83 -3.20 2.82 0.30
CA GLU A 83 -1.88 3.09 -0.26
C GLU A 83 -1.91 2.89 -1.78
N ASN A 84 -1.03 3.60 -2.47
CA ASN A 84 -0.82 3.47 -3.91
C ASN A 84 0.63 3.05 -4.14
N TYR A 85 0.83 1.86 -4.70
CA TYR A 85 2.13 1.43 -5.19
C TYR A 85 2.25 1.80 -6.65
N LYS A 86 3.28 2.55 -7.03
CA LYS A 86 3.68 2.78 -8.42
C LYS A 86 4.92 1.97 -8.71
N ASN A 87 4.88 1.19 -9.78
CA ASN A 87 6.02 0.36 -10.12
C ASN A 87 7.22 1.22 -10.55
N GLY A 88 8.43 0.71 -10.30
CA GLY A 88 9.66 1.43 -10.66
C GLY A 88 10.10 1.27 -12.12
N ALA A 89 9.35 0.55 -12.95
CA ALA A 89 9.74 0.20 -14.31
C ALA A 89 8.84 0.90 -15.33
N SER A 90 9.39 1.17 -16.51
CA SER A 90 8.61 1.51 -17.69
C SER A 90 8.60 0.33 -18.66
N TYR A 91 7.54 0.23 -19.45
CA TYR A 91 7.32 -0.80 -20.45
C TYR A 91 6.98 -0.15 -21.77
N TRP A 92 7.74 -0.46 -22.79
CA TRP A 92 7.44 0.01 -24.14
C TRP A 92 6.07 -0.47 -24.62
N VAL A 93 5.69 -1.70 -24.28
CA VAL A 93 4.43 -2.33 -24.70
C VAL A 93 3.42 -2.37 -23.55
N GLU A 94 2.25 -1.76 -23.75
CA GLU A 94 1.18 -1.70 -22.74
C GLU A 94 0.78 -3.10 -22.22
N ARG A 95 0.70 -4.10 -23.12
CA ARG A 95 0.36 -5.49 -22.75
C ARG A 95 1.36 -6.09 -21.75
N GLU A 96 2.63 -5.71 -21.82
CA GLU A 96 3.65 -6.17 -20.87
C GLU A 96 3.46 -5.50 -19.51
N ALA A 97 3.16 -4.20 -19.49
CA ALA A 97 2.79 -3.49 -18.28
C ALA A 97 1.55 -4.11 -17.61
N GLN A 98 0.51 -4.45 -18.39
CA GLN A 98 -0.70 -5.10 -17.89
C GLN A 98 -0.42 -6.49 -17.28
N ALA A 99 0.45 -7.28 -17.93
CA ALA A 99 0.84 -8.59 -17.40
C ALA A 99 1.62 -8.48 -16.08
N ALA A 100 2.59 -7.55 -16.02
CA ALA A 100 3.34 -7.27 -14.81
C ALA A 100 2.44 -6.73 -13.68
N MET A 101 1.52 -5.83 -14.00
CA MET A 101 0.52 -5.29 -13.08
C MET A 101 -0.35 -6.39 -12.48
N LYS A 102 -0.85 -7.32 -13.29
CA LYS A 102 -1.67 -8.44 -12.82
C LYS A 102 -0.89 -9.33 -11.85
N SER A 103 0.34 -9.68 -12.20
CA SER A 103 1.25 -10.44 -11.34
C SER A 103 1.51 -9.73 -10.01
N CYS A 104 1.76 -8.41 -10.06
CA CYS A 104 1.94 -7.58 -8.88
C CYS A 104 0.70 -7.59 -7.98
N ALA A 105 -0.50 -7.35 -8.53
CA ALA A 105 -1.76 -7.40 -7.80
C ALA A 105 -2.01 -8.78 -7.17
N ASP A 106 -1.66 -9.86 -7.86
CA ASP A 106 -1.76 -11.22 -7.31
C ASP A 106 -0.78 -11.44 -6.14
N ASN A 107 0.42 -10.85 -6.20
CA ASN A 107 1.38 -10.90 -5.10
C ASN A 107 0.94 -10.08 -3.87
N PHE A 108 0.24 -8.95 -4.07
CA PHE A 108 -0.44 -8.22 -3.00
C PHE A 108 -1.53 -9.10 -2.34
N ARG A 109 -2.38 -9.76 -3.15
CA ARG A 109 -3.44 -10.66 -2.64
C ARG A 109 -2.85 -11.88 -1.92
N ALA A 110 -1.75 -12.43 -2.42
CA ALA A 110 -1.03 -13.54 -1.78
C ALA A 110 -0.50 -13.13 -0.39
N ALA A 111 -0.04 -11.88 -0.25
CA ALA A 111 0.32 -11.26 1.02
C ALA A 111 -0.89 -10.89 1.92
N LYS A 112 -2.11 -11.30 1.53
CA LYS A 112 -3.39 -11.01 2.22
C LYS A 112 -3.75 -9.53 2.29
N LEU A 113 -3.22 -8.73 1.37
CA LEU A 113 -3.62 -7.34 1.19
C LEU A 113 -4.83 -7.27 0.25
N THR A 114 -5.76 -6.36 0.53
CA THR A 114 -6.93 -6.15 -0.35
C THR A 114 -6.56 -5.16 -1.44
N VAL A 115 -6.54 -5.62 -2.68
CA VAL A 115 -6.36 -4.77 -3.86
C VAL A 115 -7.69 -4.09 -4.18
N LEU A 116 -7.67 -2.76 -4.25
CA LEU A 116 -8.83 -1.93 -4.59
C LEU A 116 -8.93 -1.74 -6.11
N ASP A 117 -7.83 -1.32 -6.72
CA ASP A 117 -7.76 -1.11 -8.16
C ASP A 117 -6.32 -1.36 -8.62
N SER A 118 -6.16 -1.60 -9.91
CA SER A 118 -4.86 -1.70 -10.56
C SER A 118 -4.99 -1.19 -11.98
N TYR A 119 -4.16 -0.24 -12.37
CA TYR A 119 -4.26 0.43 -13.66
C TYR A 119 -2.89 0.69 -14.28
N VAL A 120 -2.86 0.71 -15.61
CA VAL A 120 -1.72 1.16 -16.41
C VAL A 120 -1.86 2.66 -16.67
N TYR A 121 -0.74 3.37 -16.68
CA TYR A 121 -0.68 4.80 -16.96
C TYR A 121 0.56 5.13 -17.80
N ASP A 122 0.46 6.21 -18.56
CA ASP A 122 1.55 6.66 -19.43
C ASP A 122 2.66 7.35 -18.63
N VAL A 123 3.92 7.04 -18.95
CA VAL A 123 5.11 7.72 -18.43
C VAL A 123 6.04 8.05 -19.59
N GLY A 124 5.99 9.31 -20.04
CA GLY A 124 6.70 9.73 -21.26
C GLY A 124 6.13 9.04 -22.51
N SER A 125 6.95 8.26 -23.21
CA SER A 125 6.55 7.42 -24.35
C SER A 125 6.20 5.97 -23.97
N ASP A 126 6.36 5.62 -22.69
CA ASP A 126 6.25 4.26 -22.19
C ASP A 126 5.03 4.11 -21.28
N ASN A 127 4.81 2.89 -20.83
CA ASN A 127 3.73 2.50 -19.93
C ASN A 127 4.30 2.13 -18.55
N ALA A 128 3.61 2.49 -17.49
CA ALA A 128 3.86 2.04 -16.12
C ALA A 128 2.54 1.59 -15.50
N PHE A 129 2.57 1.01 -14.30
CA PHE A 129 1.38 0.55 -13.62
C PHE A 129 1.37 0.95 -12.14
N ALA A 130 0.16 1.02 -11.59
CA ALA A 130 -0.04 1.21 -10.17
C ALA A 130 -1.03 0.18 -9.62
N VAL A 131 -0.92 -0.06 -8.31
CA VAL A 131 -1.83 -0.90 -7.54
C VAL A 131 -2.27 -0.11 -6.31
N ASP A 132 -3.58 0.13 -6.20
CA ASP A 132 -4.20 0.67 -5.00
C ASP A 132 -4.56 -0.48 -4.07
N PHE A 133 -4.21 -0.37 -2.80
CA PHE A 133 -4.47 -1.44 -1.84
C PHE A 133 -4.76 -0.91 -0.44
N LEU A 134 -5.46 -1.73 0.34
CA LEU A 134 -5.68 -1.52 1.75
C LEU A 134 -4.62 -2.25 2.56
N VAL A 135 -4.00 -1.52 3.49
CA VAL A 135 -3.09 -2.07 4.48
C VAL A 135 -3.58 -1.73 5.89
N ARG A 136 -3.42 -2.68 6.82
CA ARG A 136 -3.78 -2.43 8.22
C ARG A 136 -2.89 -1.33 8.81
N ASN A 137 -3.49 -0.42 9.57
CA ASN A 137 -2.78 0.55 10.39
C ASN A 137 -2.56 -0.04 11.80
N MET A 138 -1.31 -0.35 12.14
CA MET A 138 -0.87 -0.95 13.41
C MET A 138 -0.80 0.11 14.53
N LEU A 139 -1.95 0.70 14.83
CA LEU A 139 -2.09 1.74 15.85
C LEU A 139 -1.59 1.26 17.21
N ARG A 140 -0.88 2.13 17.93
CA ARG A 140 -0.57 1.89 19.34
C ARG A 140 -1.87 1.81 20.16
N PRO A 141 -1.98 0.89 21.14
CA PRO A 141 -3.10 0.87 22.09
C PRO A 141 -3.25 2.23 22.79
N THR A 142 -4.46 2.77 22.79
CA THR A 142 -4.82 4.02 23.49
C THR A 142 -6.21 3.89 24.11
N GLN A 143 -6.48 4.71 25.13
CA GLN A 143 -7.82 4.76 25.75
C GLN A 143 -8.88 5.28 24.78
N GLU A 144 -8.48 6.23 23.93
CA GLU A 144 -9.34 6.91 22.98
C GLU A 144 -8.76 6.82 21.58
N TYR A 145 -9.64 6.66 20.60
CA TYR A 145 -9.35 6.73 19.17
C TYR A 145 -10.21 7.81 18.53
N ALA A 146 -9.65 8.47 17.53
CA ALA A 146 -10.39 9.41 16.69
C ALA A 146 -10.96 8.69 15.46
N VAL A 147 -12.14 9.10 15.04
CA VAL A 147 -12.72 8.76 13.73
C VAL A 147 -12.21 9.78 12.71
N LYS A 148 -11.70 9.29 11.59
CA LYS A 148 -11.34 10.11 10.44
C LYS A 148 -12.11 9.63 9.21
N PHE A 149 -12.71 10.57 8.50
CA PHE A 149 -13.28 10.31 7.17
C PHE A 149 -12.19 10.49 6.12
N GLU A 150 -12.02 9.47 5.29
CA GLU A 150 -11.06 9.43 4.19
C GLU A 150 -11.81 9.23 2.88
N ARG A 151 -11.14 9.58 1.77
CA ARG A 151 -11.69 9.42 0.42
C ARG A 151 -10.72 8.63 -0.43
N TYR A 152 -11.26 7.68 -1.18
CA TYR A 152 -10.57 6.95 -2.22
C TYR A 152 -11.20 7.29 -3.56
N THR A 153 -10.39 7.56 -4.58
CA THR A 153 -10.87 7.82 -5.95
C THR A 153 -10.24 6.79 -6.86
N GLY A 154 -11.06 5.97 -7.52
CA GLY A 154 -10.58 4.89 -8.39
C GLY A 154 -11.38 4.76 -9.69
N GLY A 155 -10.82 4.01 -10.63
CA GLY A 155 -11.40 3.79 -11.95
C GLY A 155 -11.27 4.96 -12.92
N ARG A 156 -11.49 4.65 -14.19
CA ARG A 156 -11.47 5.60 -15.30
C ARG A 156 -12.64 5.28 -16.23
N PHE A 157 -13.58 6.21 -16.35
CA PHE A 157 -14.82 6.06 -17.11
C PHE A 157 -15.00 7.25 -18.03
N THR A 158 -15.33 7.01 -19.30
CA THR A 158 -15.52 8.10 -20.26
C THR A 158 -16.73 8.98 -19.90
N PHE A 159 -17.79 8.38 -19.33
CA PHE A 159 -19.02 9.09 -18.99
C PHE A 159 -19.33 9.03 -17.50
N GLU A 160 -19.88 10.12 -16.96
CA GLU A 160 -20.35 10.19 -15.57
C GLU A 160 -21.32 9.04 -15.24
N SER A 161 -22.29 8.77 -16.11
CA SER A 161 -23.27 7.70 -15.91
C SER A 161 -22.65 6.30 -15.81
N GLN A 162 -21.46 6.07 -16.37
CA GLN A 162 -20.73 4.82 -16.19
C GLN A 162 -20.08 4.75 -14.80
N ALA A 163 -19.48 5.85 -14.34
CA ALA A 163 -18.97 5.96 -12.98
C ALA A 163 -20.10 5.80 -11.95
N GLU A 164 -21.26 6.42 -12.17
CA GLU A 164 -22.44 6.26 -11.31
C GLU A 164 -22.90 4.80 -11.20
N LYS A 165 -22.99 4.10 -12.34
CA LYS A 165 -23.32 2.66 -12.38
C LYS A 165 -22.28 1.79 -11.67
N ALA A 166 -21.02 2.24 -11.59
CA ALA A 166 -19.95 1.52 -10.91
C ALA A 166 -19.94 1.75 -9.39
N ILE A 167 -20.61 2.79 -8.85
CA ILE A 167 -20.62 3.08 -7.41
C ILE A 167 -20.93 1.85 -6.54
N PRO A 168 -21.97 1.03 -6.83
CA PRO A 168 -22.30 -0.11 -5.98
C PRO A 168 -21.17 -1.16 -5.90
N SER A 169 -20.39 -1.37 -6.97
CA SER A 169 -19.29 -2.34 -6.96
C SER A 169 -18.13 -1.86 -6.09
N TYR A 170 -17.80 -0.57 -6.16
CA TYR A 170 -16.79 0.07 -5.30
C TYR A 170 -17.20 0.01 -3.82
N LEU A 171 -18.47 0.30 -3.50
CA LEU A 171 -18.97 0.18 -2.13
C LEU A 171 -18.94 -1.27 -1.62
N ALA A 172 -19.28 -2.24 -2.48
CA ALA A 172 -19.22 -3.66 -2.15
C ALA A 172 -17.78 -4.13 -1.88
N MET A 173 -16.81 -3.66 -2.67
CA MET A 173 -15.40 -3.97 -2.50
C MET A 173 -14.86 -3.51 -1.14
N PHE A 174 -15.16 -2.26 -0.74
CA PHE A 174 -14.80 -1.77 0.59
C PHE A 174 -15.45 -2.61 1.70
N ARG A 175 -16.73 -2.96 1.54
CA ARG A 175 -17.45 -3.82 2.49
C ARG A 175 -16.80 -5.21 2.61
N GLN A 176 -16.41 -5.82 1.49
CA GLN A 176 -15.70 -7.11 1.45
C GLN A 176 -14.32 -7.01 2.12
N ALA A 177 -13.66 -5.87 2.01
CA ALA A 177 -12.40 -5.57 2.70
C ALA A 177 -12.56 -5.31 4.21
N GLY A 178 -13.79 -5.38 4.75
CA GLY A 178 -14.10 -5.04 6.14
C GLY A 178 -14.01 -3.55 6.44
N VAL A 179 -14.05 -2.69 5.42
CA VAL A 179 -14.04 -1.22 5.53
C VAL A 179 -15.43 -0.67 5.25
N PRO A 180 -16.15 -0.16 6.26
CA PRO A 180 -17.48 0.40 6.05
C PRO A 180 -17.40 1.67 5.19
N ALA A 181 -17.80 1.54 3.93
CA ALA A 181 -17.98 2.67 3.04
C ALA A 181 -19.26 3.44 3.42
N ILE A 182 -19.15 4.75 3.48
CA ILE A 182 -20.22 5.66 3.87
C ILE A 182 -20.94 6.12 2.62
N ARG A 183 -20.20 6.55 1.60
CA ARG A 183 -20.73 7.13 0.35
C ARG A 183 -19.92 6.70 -0.85
N GLY A 184 -20.57 6.61 -2.01
CA GLY A 184 -19.91 6.69 -3.30
C GLY A 184 -20.51 7.82 -4.13
N LYS A 185 -19.70 8.47 -4.96
CA LYS A 185 -20.16 9.44 -5.97
C LYS A 185 -19.28 9.39 -7.21
N ALA A 186 -19.82 9.76 -8.36
CA ALA A 186 -19.03 10.06 -9.54
C ALA A 186 -18.31 11.40 -9.35
N VAL A 187 -17.07 11.49 -9.81
CA VAL A 187 -16.27 12.73 -9.82
C VAL A 187 -15.55 12.86 -11.15
N GLN A 188 -15.45 14.08 -11.67
CA GLN A 188 -14.67 14.36 -12.86
C GLN A 188 -13.17 14.35 -12.52
N ARG A 189 -12.38 13.78 -13.43
CA ARG A 189 -10.92 13.72 -13.36
C ARG A 189 -10.30 14.91 -14.11
N PRO A 190 -9.03 15.25 -13.84
CA PRO A 190 -8.33 16.32 -14.57
C PRO A 190 -8.18 16.07 -16.08
N ASP A 191 -8.21 14.81 -16.51
CA ASP A 191 -8.10 14.37 -17.91
C ASP A 191 -9.44 14.41 -18.67
N GLY A 192 -10.53 14.85 -18.02
CA GLY A 192 -11.87 14.93 -18.61
C GLY A 192 -12.72 13.67 -18.46
N ASP A 193 -12.11 12.52 -18.11
CA ASP A 193 -12.82 11.30 -17.75
C ASP A 193 -13.44 11.42 -16.34
N HIS A 194 -14.10 10.35 -15.89
CA HIS A 194 -14.78 10.26 -14.60
C HIS A 194 -14.19 9.12 -13.76
N SER A 195 -14.31 9.24 -12.44
CA SER A 195 -13.91 8.22 -11.46
C SER A 195 -15.02 8.02 -10.42
N VAL A 196 -14.94 6.92 -9.68
CA VAL A 196 -15.75 6.72 -8.48
C VAL A 196 -14.95 7.20 -7.27
N GLN A 197 -15.52 8.13 -6.50
CA GLN A 197 -15.01 8.49 -5.19
C GLN A 197 -15.81 7.78 -4.09
N VAL A 198 -15.13 6.99 -3.28
CA VAL A 198 -15.68 6.35 -2.08
C VAL A 198 -15.22 7.12 -0.85
N GLU A 199 -16.17 7.53 -0.02
CA GLU A 199 -15.90 8.06 1.32
C GLU A 199 -16.10 6.94 2.34
N PHE A 200 -15.15 6.80 3.27
CA PHE A 200 -15.14 5.76 4.28
C PHE A 200 -14.58 6.30 5.60
N ALA A 201 -14.86 5.60 6.70
CA ALA A 201 -14.32 5.94 8.01
C ALA A 201 -13.21 4.98 8.43
N VAL A 202 -12.20 5.54 9.07
CA VAL A 202 -11.13 4.79 9.73
C VAL A 202 -10.95 5.29 11.15
N LYS A 203 -10.48 4.41 12.03
CA LYS A 203 -9.97 4.85 13.33
C LYS A 203 -8.50 5.23 13.23
N THR A 204 -8.12 6.28 13.95
CA THR A 204 -6.76 6.80 14.03
C THR A 204 -6.44 7.24 15.46
N ASN A 205 -5.18 7.59 15.72
CA ASN A 205 -4.76 8.19 16.98
C ASN A 205 -3.61 9.19 16.76
N ARG A 206 -3.19 9.86 17.84
CA ARG A 206 -2.14 10.87 17.82
C ARG A 206 -0.75 10.38 17.40
N TYR A 207 -0.52 9.06 17.32
CA TYR A 207 0.79 8.49 17.01
C TYR A 207 1.04 8.31 15.50
N GLY A 208 0.08 8.69 14.66
CA GLY A 208 0.25 8.73 13.21
C GLY A 208 0.13 7.36 12.52
N ARG A 209 0.55 7.33 11.26
CA ARG A 209 0.43 6.16 10.36
C ARG A 209 1.47 5.10 10.71
N ARG A 210 1.03 3.86 10.82
CA ARG A 210 1.86 2.67 11.11
C ARG A 210 1.45 1.51 10.18
N PRO A 211 1.69 1.60 8.87
CA PRO A 211 1.26 0.58 7.92
C PRO A 211 1.87 -0.78 8.25
N GLN A 212 1.07 -1.84 8.21
CA GLN A 212 1.52 -3.22 8.46
C GLN A 212 2.58 -3.69 7.46
N TYR A 213 2.56 -3.18 6.23
CA TYR A 213 3.52 -3.51 5.18
C TYR A 213 4.12 -2.24 4.57
N SER A 214 5.34 -2.34 4.07
CA SER A 214 5.97 -1.37 3.20
C SER A 214 6.54 -2.05 1.95
N VAL A 215 6.82 -1.24 0.94
CA VAL A 215 7.56 -1.68 -0.25
C VAL A 215 9.03 -1.33 -0.05
N ASN A 216 9.90 -2.32 -0.21
CA ASN A 216 11.34 -2.14 -0.27
C ASN A 216 11.85 -2.46 -1.68
N ARG A 217 13.01 -1.89 -2.03
CA ARG A 217 13.71 -2.21 -3.27
C ARG A 217 15.04 -2.86 -2.96
N TYR A 218 15.29 -4.01 -3.59
CA TYR A 218 16.62 -4.57 -3.72
C TYR A 218 17.27 -3.95 -4.95
N ASN A 219 18.54 -3.55 -4.84
CA ASN A 219 19.35 -3.11 -5.97
C ASN A 219 20.51 -4.11 -6.11
N SER A 220 20.58 -4.80 -7.25
CA SER A 220 21.67 -5.72 -7.53
C SER A 220 22.99 -4.99 -7.71
N ARG A 221 24.10 -5.68 -7.48
CA ARG A 221 25.45 -5.20 -7.79
C ARG A 221 25.94 -5.66 -9.16
N GLU A 222 25.18 -6.53 -9.82
CA GLU A 222 25.50 -6.98 -11.15
C GLU A 222 25.33 -5.84 -12.16
N ILE A 223 26.30 -5.70 -13.04
CA ILE A 223 26.35 -4.67 -14.08
C ILE A 223 26.26 -5.36 -15.44
N PHE A 224 25.43 -4.79 -16.31
CA PHE A 224 25.11 -5.28 -17.64
C PHE A 224 25.28 -4.15 -18.65
N THR A 225 25.90 -4.43 -19.79
CA THR A 225 26.07 -3.42 -20.84
C THR A 225 24.74 -2.96 -21.43
N PHE A 226 23.73 -3.83 -21.45
CA PHE A 226 22.42 -3.53 -22.05
C PHE A 226 21.28 -3.65 -21.03
N GLU A 227 20.35 -2.70 -21.11
CA GLU A 227 19.15 -2.65 -20.26
C GLU A 227 18.33 -3.94 -20.30
N LYS A 228 18.17 -4.52 -21.49
CA LYS A 228 17.41 -5.77 -21.68
C LYS A 228 17.97 -6.93 -20.85
N ASP A 229 19.28 -6.98 -20.66
CA ASP A 229 19.94 -8.06 -19.92
C ASP A 229 19.76 -7.85 -18.42
N ALA A 230 19.85 -6.60 -17.96
CA ALA A 230 19.49 -6.23 -16.59
C ALA A 230 18.01 -6.54 -16.29
N LEU A 231 17.09 -6.21 -17.20
CA LEU A 231 15.66 -6.50 -17.04
C LEU A 231 15.40 -8.01 -17.00
N ALA A 232 16.04 -8.79 -17.88
CA ALA A 232 15.93 -10.25 -17.87
C ALA A 232 16.43 -10.85 -16.55
N ALA A 233 17.56 -10.37 -16.03
CA ALA A 233 18.09 -10.77 -14.73
C ALA A 233 17.12 -10.40 -13.59
N SER A 234 16.55 -9.20 -13.63
CA SER A 234 15.53 -8.74 -12.67
C SER A 234 14.29 -9.64 -12.64
N SER A 235 13.75 -9.97 -13.81
CA SER A 235 12.60 -10.86 -13.92
C SER A 235 12.91 -12.28 -13.44
N ALA A 236 14.13 -12.78 -13.72
CA ALA A 236 14.59 -14.08 -13.23
C ALA A 236 14.79 -14.11 -11.70
N ALA A 237 14.99 -12.95 -11.05
CA ALA A 237 15.10 -12.84 -9.60
C ALA A 237 13.74 -12.93 -8.88
N LEU A 238 12.62 -12.57 -9.52
CA LEU A 238 11.30 -12.54 -8.85
C LEU A 238 10.93 -13.89 -8.19
N PRO A 239 11.06 -15.06 -8.85
CA PRO A 239 10.78 -16.35 -8.20
C PRO A 239 11.72 -16.67 -7.03
N VAL A 240 12.92 -16.09 -7.00
CA VAL A 240 13.87 -16.25 -5.89
C VAL A 240 13.37 -15.52 -4.64
N PHE A 241 12.88 -14.28 -4.80
CA PHE A 241 12.21 -13.53 -3.72
C PHE A 241 10.99 -14.28 -3.18
N SER A 242 10.11 -14.79 -4.07
CA SER A 242 8.96 -15.59 -3.66
C SER A 242 9.37 -16.83 -2.85
N ARG A 243 10.40 -17.57 -3.29
CA ARG A 243 10.94 -18.73 -2.54
C ARG A 243 11.56 -18.33 -1.20
N ALA A 244 12.11 -17.12 -1.10
CA ALA A 244 12.62 -16.56 0.15
C ALA A 244 11.50 -16.17 1.14
N GLY A 245 10.24 -16.20 0.69
CA GLY A 245 9.07 -15.88 1.50
C GLY A 245 8.80 -14.38 1.61
N VAL A 246 9.26 -13.60 0.63
CA VAL A 246 8.88 -12.19 0.44
C VAL A 246 8.16 -12.06 -0.89
N SER A 247 7.08 -11.25 -0.94
CA SER A 247 6.30 -11.10 -2.16
C SER A 247 6.96 -10.11 -3.11
N PRO A 248 7.50 -10.53 -4.27
CA PRO A 248 8.04 -9.61 -5.26
C PRO A 248 6.90 -8.81 -5.92
N LEU A 249 7.16 -7.58 -6.33
CA LEU A 249 6.16 -6.66 -6.90
C LEU A 249 6.49 -6.25 -8.32
N SER A 250 7.75 -5.91 -8.61
CA SER A 250 8.16 -5.55 -9.97
C SER A 250 9.65 -5.79 -10.18
N SER A 251 9.99 -6.20 -11.40
CA SER A 251 11.34 -6.14 -11.94
C SER A 251 11.64 -4.73 -12.48
N VAL A 252 12.82 -4.21 -12.21
CA VAL A 252 13.26 -2.87 -12.61
C VAL A 252 14.67 -2.95 -13.20
N ALA A 253 14.89 -2.36 -14.38
CA ALA A 253 16.22 -2.03 -14.87
C ALA A 253 16.57 -0.60 -14.45
N ARG A 254 17.83 -0.35 -14.10
CA ARG A 254 18.31 0.95 -13.63
C ARG A 254 19.63 1.30 -14.31
N PRO A 255 19.81 2.54 -14.79
CA PRO A 255 21.09 2.96 -15.33
C PRO A 255 22.15 3.05 -14.22
N GLU A 256 23.37 2.64 -14.52
CA GLU A 256 24.54 2.73 -13.64
C GLU A 256 25.77 3.17 -14.46
N GLY A 257 25.99 4.49 -14.51
CA GLY A 257 27.02 5.07 -15.37
C GLY A 257 26.66 4.90 -16.85
N ARG A 258 27.46 4.12 -17.60
CA ARG A 258 27.21 3.76 -19.00
C ARG A 258 26.55 2.40 -19.17
N ASP A 259 26.42 1.67 -18.08
CA ASP A 259 25.86 0.32 -18.03
C ASP A 259 24.52 0.35 -17.31
N TYR A 260 23.97 -0.83 -17.05
CA TYR A 260 22.71 -1.06 -16.37
C TYR A 260 22.90 -2.04 -15.23
N SER A 261 22.09 -1.89 -14.21
CA SER A 261 21.90 -2.90 -13.18
C SER A 261 20.40 -3.14 -13.01
N TYR A 262 20.02 -4.04 -12.12
CA TYR A 262 18.63 -4.30 -11.83
C TYR A 262 18.25 -4.03 -10.38
N GLY A 263 16.95 -3.93 -10.17
CA GLY A 263 16.35 -3.99 -8.85
C GLY A 263 15.05 -4.78 -8.85
N VAL A 264 14.63 -5.18 -7.66
CA VAL A 264 13.34 -5.86 -7.43
C VAL A 264 12.62 -5.13 -6.31
N ASP A 265 11.41 -4.67 -6.58
CA ASP A 265 10.51 -4.19 -5.54
C ASP A 265 9.85 -5.40 -4.87
N PHE A 266 9.70 -5.36 -3.54
CA PHE A 266 9.08 -6.44 -2.77
C PHE A 266 8.37 -5.92 -1.51
N LEU A 267 7.37 -6.66 -1.04
CA LEU A 267 6.66 -6.36 0.20
C LEU A 267 7.39 -6.89 1.42
N VAL A 268 7.47 -6.06 2.45
CA VAL A 268 7.95 -6.44 3.78
C VAL A 268 6.95 -6.02 4.85
N GLY A 269 6.69 -6.89 5.81
CA GLY A 269 5.92 -6.52 7.00
C GLY A 269 6.72 -5.60 7.92
N ASN A 270 6.08 -4.62 8.54
CA ASN A 270 6.68 -3.69 9.48
C ASN A 270 6.53 -4.18 10.93
N ILE A 271 7.66 -4.40 11.60
CA ILE A 271 7.72 -4.74 13.02
C ILE A 271 8.00 -3.47 13.80
N TYR A 272 7.02 -3.00 14.54
CA TYR A 272 7.14 -1.80 15.35
C TYR A 272 7.64 -2.12 16.76
N GLN A 273 8.75 -1.52 17.15
CA GLN A 273 9.37 -1.67 18.48
C GLN A 273 9.68 -0.31 19.12
N ALA A 274 10.12 -0.30 20.38
CA ALA A 274 10.37 0.93 21.14
C ALA A 274 11.38 1.87 20.46
N GLY A 275 12.37 1.32 19.73
CA GLY A 275 13.41 2.07 19.03
C GLY A 275 13.15 2.38 17.56
N GLY A 276 12.00 2.02 16.99
CA GLY A 276 11.69 2.29 15.59
C GLY A 276 10.90 1.20 14.88
N VAL A 277 11.05 1.13 13.56
CA VAL A 277 10.41 0.12 12.70
C VAL A 277 11.51 -0.73 12.07
N VAL A 278 11.39 -2.05 12.19
CA VAL A 278 12.28 -3.01 11.55
C VAL A 278 11.47 -3.81 10.54
N PRO A 279 11.94 -3.98 9.29
CA PRO A 279 11.25 -4.82 8.35
C PRO A 279 11.39 -6.29 8.75
N SER A 280 10.32 -7.06 8.55
CA SER A 280 10.27 -8.51 8.81
C SER A 280 11.24 -9.31 7.95
N ALA A 281 11.69 -8.75 6.84
CA ALA A 281 12.77 -9.27 6.02
C ALA A 281 13.58 -8.11 5.42
N ALA A 282 14.88 -8.32 5.25
CA ALA A 282 15.78 -7.38 4.57
C ALA A 282 16.76 -8.16 3.69
N VAL A 283 17.24 -7.54 2.62
CA VAL A 283 18.39 -8.06 1.88
C VAL A 283 19.66 -7.63 2.61
N GLN A 284 20.47 -8.59 3.01
CA GLN A 284 21.80 -8.36 3.59
C GLN A 284 22.87 -8.79 2.61
N THR A 285 24.07 -8.23 2.77
CA THR A 285 25.22 -8.55 1.95
C THR A 285 26.30 -9.22 2.78
N TYR A 286 26.74 -10.38 2.34
CA TYR A 286 27.98 -11.00 2.77
C TYR A 286 29.10 -10.58 1.81
N GLN A 287 30.19 -10.05 2.35
CA GLN A 287 31.42 -9.77 1.62
C GLN A 287 32.43 -10.85 1.97
N SER A 288 33.01 -11.50 0.94
CA SER A 288 34.10 -12.44 1.17
C SER A 288 35.31 -11.70 1.75
N PRO A 289 35.90 -12.17 2.87
CA PRO A 289 37.17 -11.66 3.35
C PRO A 289 38.35 -12.16 2.51
N GLU A 290 38.15 -13.24 1.74
CA GLU A 290 39.16 -13.82 0.87
C GLU A 290 39.26 -13.04 -0.45
N THR A 291 40.50 -12.90 -0.92
CA THR A 291 40.84 -12.41 -2.25
C THR A 291 41.51 -13.50 -3.06
N PHE A 292 41.27 -13.50 -4.37
CA PHE A 292 41.66 -14.54 -5.31
C PHE A 292 42.55 -13.95 -6.40
N THR A 293 43.46 -14.77 -6.90
CA THR A 293 44.37 -14.34 -7.96
C THR A 293 43.64 -14.22 -9.29
N PHE A 294 42.73 -15.16 -9.55
CA PHE A 294 41.95 -15.24 -10.78
C PHE A 294 40.45 -15.09 -10.52
N GLU A 295 39.76 -14.43 -11.45
CA GLU A 295 38.31 -14.27 -11.40
C GLU A 295 37.58 -15.62 -11.37
N SER A 296 38.11 -16.62 -12.09
CA SER A 296 37.55 -17.97 -12.13
C SER A 296 37.58 -18.66 -10.76
N GLU A 297 38.61 -18.41 -9.94
CA GLU A 297 38.71 -18.91 -8.57
C GLU A 297 37.67 -18.25 -7.68
N ALA A 298 37.53 -16.92 -7.76
CA ALA A 298 36.50 -16.18 -7.04
C ALA A 298 35.09 -16.64 -7.41
N ARG A 299 34.82 -16.90 -8.70
CA ARG A 299 33.52 -17.42 -9.17
C ARG A 299 33.22 -18.82 -8.65
N LYS A 300 34.23 -19.70 -8.59
CA LYS A 300 34.09 -21.04 -8.01
C LYS A 300 33.76 -20.95 -6.52
N ALA A 301 34.56 -20.18 -5.76
CA ALA A 301 34.34 -19.97 -4.34
C ALA A 301 32.96 -19.35 -4.04
N LEU A 302 32.53 -18.38 -4.85
CA LEU A 302 31.20 -17.79 -4.79
C LEU A 302 30.11 -18.86 -4.96
N THR A 303 30.21 -19.71 -5.98
CA THR A 303 29.22 -20.76 -6.28
C THR A 303 29.08 -21.73 -5.10
N ASP A 304 30.22 -22.18 -4.56
CA ASP A 304 30.26 -23.06 -3.39
C ASP A 304 29.62 -22.38 -2.17
N LYS A 305 29.92 -21.10 -1.94
CA LYS A 305 29.36 -20.33 -0.82
C LYS A 305 27.86 -20.08 -0.97
N VAL A 306 27.36 -19.82 -2.18
CA VAL A 306 25.92 -19.67 -2.46
C VAL A 306 25.17 -20.95 -2.11
N ALA A 307 25.73 -22.13 -2.41
CA ALA A 307 25.13 -23.41 -2.03
C ALA A 307 25.05 -23.57 -0.50
N VAL A 308 26.09 -23.13 0.23
CA VAL A 308 26.09 -23.11 1.70
C VAL A 308 25.00 -22.20 2.26
N PHE A 309 24.86 -20.98 1.73
CA PHE A 309 23.80 -20.04 2.15
C PHE A 309 22.40 -20.64 1.96
N ASN A 310 22.13 -21.18 0.77
CA ASN A 310 20.83 -21.79 0.49
C ASN A 310 20.55 -23.00 1.40
N THR A 311 21.57 -23.84 1.67
CA THR A 311 21.45 -24.98 2.60
C THR A 311 21.21 -24.54 4.05
N ALA A 312 21.81 -23.41 4.45
CA ALA A 312 21.60 -22.81 5.77
C ALA A 312 20.26 -22.07 5.90
N GLY A 313 19.40 -22.11 4.88
CA GLY A 313 18.11 -21.40 4.90
C GLY A 313 18.24 -19.89 4.75
N LEU A 314 19.31 -19.41 4.11
CA LEU A 314 19.56 -18.02 3.73
C LEU A 314 19.44 -17.90 2.20
N PRO A 315 18.25 -17.60 1.67
CA PRO A 315 18.02 -17.59 0.23
C PRO A 315 18.83 -16.48 -0.43
N VAL A 316 19.72 -16.86 -1.35
CA VAL A 316 20.53 -15.91 -2.12
C VAL A 316 19.67 -15.28 -3.21
N VAL A 317 19.65 -13.95 -3.28
CA VAL A 317 18.88 -13.16 -4.26
C VAL A 317 19.76 -12.42 -5.27
N GLY A 318 21.06 -12.35 -5.02
CA GLY A 318 22.03 -11.83 -5.97
C GLY A 318 23.46 -12.13 -5.52
N SER A 319 24.41 -12.00 -6.44
CA SER A 319 25.82 -12.21 -6.14
C SER A 319 26.67 -11.58 -7.23
N ALA A 320 27.85 -11.08 -6.85
CA ALA A 320 28.78 -10.50 -7.80
C ALA A 320 30.22 -10.84 -7.44
N VAL A 321 31.05 -11.05 -8.46
CA VAL A 321 32.51 -11.04 -8.34
C VAL A 321 32.98 -9.65 -8.76
N SER A 322 33.88 -9.06 -7.98
CA SER A 322 34.47 -7.75 -8.24
C SER A 322 35.97 -7.80 -7.99
N GLY A 323 36.67 -6.75 -8.43
CA GLY A 323 38.11 -6.63 -8.25
C GLY A 323 38.86 -6.58 -9.57
N GLN A 324 40.17 -6.72 -9.49
CA GLN A 324 41.09 -6.63 -10.61
C GLN A 324 42.12 -7.75 -10.53
N ILE A 325 42.94 -7.89 -11.57
CA ILE A 325 43.96 -8.95 -11.67
C ILE A 325 44.77 -9.04 -10.37
N ARG A 326 44.84 -10.25 -9.79
CA ARG A 326 45.46 -10.60 -8.49
C ARG A 326 44.72 -10.16 -7.22
N ASP A 327 43.53 -9.58 -7.34
CA ASP A 327 42.74 -9.09 -6.20
C ASP A 327 41.23 -9.17 -6.50
N TYR A 328 40.74 -10.37 -6.81
CA TYR A 328 39.31 -10.63 -7.01
C TYR A 328 38.64 -11.02 -5.70
N THR A 329 37.43 -10.55 -5.44
CA THR A 329 36.60 -10.96 -4.30
C THR A 329 35.15 -11.16 -4.74
N TYR A 330 34.28 -11.62 -3.84
CA TYR A 330 32.87 -11.82 -4.15
C TYR A 330 31.94 -11.33 -3.04
N THR A 331 30.71 -11.02 -3.44
CA THR A 331 29.60 -10.66 -2.56
C THR A 331 28.41 -11.57 -2.79
N ILE A 332 27.63 -11.81 -1.74
CA ILE A 332 26.36 -12.54 -1.78
C ILE A 332 25.30 -11.67 -1.13
N ASP A 333 24.23 -11.39 -1.86
CA ASP A 333 23.03 -10.77 -1.33
C ASP A 333 22.01 -11.84 -1.00
N TYR A 334 21.48 -11.82 0.22
CA TYR A 334 20.56 -12.83 0.71
C TYR A 334 19.43 -12.21 1.53
N VAL A 335 18.26 -12.86 1.53
CA VAL A 335 17.13 -12.43 2.33
C VAL A 335 17.28 -12.96 3.76
N ALA A 336 17.39 -12.04 4.72
CA ALA A 336 17.39 -12.32 6.15
C ALA A 336 16.05 -11.92 6.77
N LYS A 337 15.41 -12.82 7.52
CA LYS A 337 14.19 -12.50 8.27
C LYS A 337 14.51 -11.94 9.66
N ALA A 338 13.69 -11.03 10.15
CA ALA A 338 13.84 -10.52 11.51
C ALA A 338 13.79 -11.67 12.53
N GLY A 339 14.81 -11.74 13.41
CA GLY A 339 14.96 -12.82 14.38
C GLY A 339 15.70 -14.07 13.88
N GLN A 340 16.05 -14.16 12.59
CA GLN A 340 17.07 -15.10 12.13
C GLN A 340 18.45 -14.49 12.37
N ASN A 341 19.30 -15.16 13.16
CA ASN A 341 20.70 -14.80 13.26
C ASN A 341 21.37 -15.09 11.90
N GLY A 342 21.81 -14.04 11.20
CA GLY A 342 22.70 -14.18 10.05
C GLY A 342 24.06 -14.77 10.49
N PRO A 343 24.91 -15.20 9.55
CA PRO A 343 26.30 -15.52 9.87
C PRO A 343 26.92 -14.31 10.57
N ALA A 344 27.49 -14.54 11.76
CA ALA A 344 28.00 -13.46 12.59
C ALA A 344 28.94 -12.57 11.77
N PRO A 345 28.75 -11.23 11.76
CA PRO A 345 29.78 -10.35 11.23
C PRO A 345 31.03 -10.56 12.08
N HIS A 346 32.12 -11.00 11.46
CA HIS A 346 33.40 -11.05 12.13
C HIS A 346 33.78 -9.61 12.53
N PRO A 347 34.06 -9.33 13.81
CA PRO A 347 34.60 -8.05 14.21
C PRO A 347 35.96 -7.86 13.55
N TYR A 348 36.18 -6.68 12.98
CA TYR A 348 37.47 -6.22 12.44
C TYR A 348 38.57 -6.26 13.50
#